data_AF-A0A352KIW8-F1
#
_entry.id   AF-A0A352KIW8-F1
#
_cell.length_a   1.000
_cell.length_b   1.000
_cell.length_c   1.000
_cell.angle_alpha   90.00
_cell.angle_beta   90.00
_cell.angle_gamma   90.00
#
_symmetry.space_group_name_H-M   'P 1'
#
loop_
_entity.id
_entity.type
_entity.pdbx_description
1 polymer ?
#
loop_
_entity_poly.entity_id
_entity_poly.type
_entity_poly.pdbx_seq_one_letter_code
_entity_poly.pdbx_strand_id
1 'polypeptide(L)'
;MRSKSALGIILLFCSLVWPGITTALYSETDEIARLADEGKTDEAITLLQRYLKQFPKSVNGRLLLGNILVNAGRTEEAISIYRDLANDFDKLTDVDSNSAVVTYNNLAVLYARERKYDDALKALELAIQTHPSYATAHENLGDLYARMASEAYDRALSVGGENKTMEIKLKFLEDVFAVESGGTAIAQTPKAVTATTSSAVAATTASTSASNLETSSSAPKHASDQLLKAVHDWANA
;
A
#
# COMPACT_ATOMS: atom_id res chain seq x y z
N MET A 1 -25.87 61.03 -37.09
CA MET A 1 -24.73 60.10 -37.19
C MET A 1 -24.85 59.08 -36.06
N ARG A 2 -24.70 57.79 -36.42
CA ARG A 2 -24.76 56.60 -35.54
C ARG A 2 -23.61 56.56 -34.53
N SER A 3 -23.74 55.65 -33.55
CA SER A 3 -22.68 54.88 -32.85
C SER A 3 -22.31 55.35 -31.44
N LYS A 4 -22.21 54.51 -30.38
CA LYS A 4 -22.41 53.06 -30.19
C LYS A 4 -22.44 52.82 -28.66
N SER A 5 -23.38 52.00 -28.20
CA SER A 5 -23.32 51.33 -26.91
C SER A 5 -22.25 50.22 -26.97
N ALA A 6 -21.36 50.14 -25.98
CA ALA A 6 -20.44 49.01 -25.82
C ALA A 6 -20.97 48.11 -24.71
N LEU A 7 -21.57 47.00 -25.12
CA LEU A 7 -22.06 45.92 -24.28
C LEU A 7 -20.89 45.02 -23.88
N GLY A 8 -20.85 44.60 -22.61
CA GLY A 8 -19.82 43.74 -22.05
C GLY A 8 -19.84 42.30 -22.59
N ILE A 9 -18.68 41.65 -22.55
CA ILE A 9 -18.52 40.22 -22.79
C ILE A 9 -17.98 39.62 -21.49
N ILE A 10 -18.88 38.99 -20.73
CA ILE A 10 -18.54 38.08 -19.63
C ILE A 10 -18.30 36.72 -20.29
N LEU A 11 -17.04 36.27 -20.31
CA LEU A 11 -16.69 34.91 -20.73
C LEU A 11 -17.12 33.91 -19.65
N LEU A 12 -18.30 33.35 -19.83
CA LEU A 12 -18.85 32.28 -19.01
C LEU A 12 -18.30 30.95 -19.56
N PHE A 13 -17.21 30.45 -18.97
CA PHE A 13 -16.71 29.10 -19.22
C PHE A 13 -17.71 28.11 -18.64
N CYS A 14 -18.63 27.65 -19.50
CA CYS A 14 -19.60 26.62 -19.19
C CYS A 14 -18.86 25.28 -19.06
N SER A 15 -18.74 24.78 -17.83
CA SER A 15 -18.27 23.43 -17.51
C SER A 15 -19.29 22.40 -17.98
N LEU A 16 -19.22 22.07 -19.27
CA LEU A 16 -19.88 20.89 -19.83
C LEU A 16 -19.14 19.63 -19.35
N VAL A 17 -19.46 19.18 -18.14
CA VAL A 17 -19.20 17.80 -17.73
C VAL A 17 -20.19 16.94 -18.51
N TRP A 18 -19.73 16.31 -19.58
CA TRP A 18 -20.57 15.49 -20.46
C TRP A 18 -21.11 14.28 -19.68
N PRO A 19 -22.43 14.17 -19.45
CA PRO A 19 -23.02 13.12 -18.62
C PRO A 19 -22.81 11.69 -19.14
N GLY A 20 -22.43 11.53 -20.42
CA GLY A 20 -22.17 10.22 -21.02
C GLY A 20 -20.81 9.60 -20.66
N ILE A 21 -19.87 10.38 -20.13
CA ILE A 21 -18.55 9.86 -19.73
C ILE A 21 -18.68 9.09 -18.40
N THR A 22 -19.49 9.57 -17.46
CA THR A 22 -19.60 8.95 -16.14
C THR A 22 -20.29 7.58 -16.17
N THR A 23 -21.27 7.38 -17.06
CA THR A 23 -21.97 6.09 -17.19
C THR A 23 -21.11 5.02 -17.85
N ALA A 24 -20.35 5.37 -18.89
CA ALA A 24 -19.45 4.43 -19.58
C ALA A 24 -18.26 4.01 -18.70
N LEU A 25 -17.72 4.95 -17.90
CA LEU A 25 -16.62 4.65 -16.98
C LEU A 25 -17.02 3.72 -15.84
N TYR A 26 -18.25 3.88 -15.33
CA TYR A 26 -18.76 3.03 -14.26
C TYR A 26 -18.94 1.57 -14.73
N SER A 27 -19.44 1.39 -15.96
CA SER A 27 -19.55 0.05 -16.54
C SER A 27 -18.19 -0.61 -16.82
N GLU A 28 -17.18 0.18 -17.20
CA GLU A 28 -15.83 -0.36 -17.48
C GLU A 28 -15.15 -0.86 -16.20
N THR A 29 -15.31 -0.18 -15.05
CA THR A 29 -14.72 -0.66 -13.77
C THR A 29 -15.37 -1.94 -13.25
N ASP A 30 -16.69 -2.07 -13.40
CA ASP A 30 -17.41 -3.29 -13.02
C ASP A 30 -17.03 -4.47 -13.94
N GLU A 31 -16.81 -4.20 -15.22
CA GLU A 31 -16.34 -5.21 -16.18
C GLU A 31 -14.91 -5.68 -15.87
N ILE A 32 -14.00 -4.78 -15.48
CA ILE A 32 -12.63 -5.14 -15.06
C ILE A 32 -12.68 -6.11 -13.88
N ALA A 33 -13.46 -5.78 -12.84
CA ALA A 33 -13.61 -6.62 -11.66
C ALA A 33 -14.17 -8.00 -12.04
N ARG A 34 -15.24 -8.03 -12.85
CA ARG A 34 -15.84 -9.27 -13.32
C ARG A 34 -14.87 -10.14 -14.12
N LEU A 35 -14.10 -9.57 -15.04
CA LEU A 35 -13.11 -10.31 -15.83
C LEU A 35 -12.00 -10.88 -14.94
N ALA A 36 -11.56 -10.12 -13.94
CA ALA A 36 -10.59 -10.60 -12.95
C ALA A 36 -11.15 -11.79 -12.14
N ASP A 37 -12.40 -11.70 -11.69
CA ASP A 37 -13.09 -12.76 -10.93
C ASP A 37 -13.36 -14.02 -11.78
N GLU A 38 -13.61 -13.85 -13.09
CA GLU A 38 -13.76 -14.96 -14.06
C GLU A 38 -12.41 -15.62 -14.44
N GLY A 39 -11.27 -15.13 -13.92
CA GLY A 39 -9.94 -15.63 -14.25
C GLY A 39 -9.46 -15.21 -15.65
N LYS A 40 -10.16 -14.29 -16.33
CA LYS A 40 -9.77 -13.71 -17.62
C LYS A 40 -8.79 -12.56 -17.41
N THR A 41 -7.68 -12.87 -16.77
CA THR A 41 -6.73 -11.90 -16.24
C THR A 41 -6.15 -10.98 -17.31
N ASP A 42 -5.78 -11.50 -18.48
CA ASP A 42 -5.20 -10.68 -19.55
C ASP A 42 -6.22 -9.72 -20.19
N GLU A 43 -7.50 -10.12 -20.28
CA GLU A 43 -8.58 -9.26 -20.74
C GLU A 43 -8.82 -8.12 -19.74
N ALA A 44 -8.85 -8.44 -18.44
CA ALA A 44 -8.98 -7.45 -17.37
C ALA A 44 -7.82 -6.44 -17.39
N ILE A 45 -6.58 -6.91 -17.56
CA ILE A 45 -5.40 -6.06 -17.67
C ILE A 45 -5.51 -5.14 -18.89
N THR A 46 -5.88 -5.68 -20.06
CA THR A 46 -6.03 -4.90 -21.29
C THR A 46 -7.08 -3.80 -21.14
N LEU A 47 -8.22 -4.13 -20.53
CA LEU A 47 -9.29 -3.18 -20.26
C LEU A 47 -8.85 -2.08 -19.28
N LEU A 48 -8.18 -2.45 -18.20
CA LEU A 48 -7.69 -1.52 -17.20
C LEU A 48 -6.57 -0.62 -17.72
N GLN A 49 -5.70 -1.13 -18.59
CA GLN A 49 -4.70 -0.29 -19.29
C GLN A 49 -5.37 0.72 -20.23
N ARG A 50 -6.44 0.35 -20.91
CA ARG A 50 -7.23 1.28 -21.73
C ARG A 50 -7.91 2.36 -20.88
N TYR A 51 -8.41 2.00 -19.71
CA TYR A 51 -8.92 2.96 -18.73
C TYR A 51 -7.82 3.92 -18.26
N LEU A 52 -6.63 3.41 -17.89
CA LEU A 52 -5.51 4.22 -17.42
C LEU A 52 -4.92 5.13 -18.50
N LYS A 53 -5.09 4.83 -19.79
CA LYS A 53 -4.75 5.76 -20.88
C LYS A 53 -5.61 7.04 -20.83
N GLN A 54 -6.86 6.93 -20.38
CA GLN A 54 -7.77 8.07 -20.24
C GLN A 54 -7.58 8.77 -18.88
N PHE A 55 -7.26 8.01 -17.83
CA PHE A 55 -7.08 8.50 -16.46
C PHE A 55 -5.69 8.11 -15.91
N PRO A 56 -4.59 8.66 -16.46
CA PRO A 56 -3.23 8.23 -16.11
C PRO A 56 -2.87 8.49 -14.64
N LYS A 57 -3.58 9.42 -13.99
CA LYS A 57 -3.40 9.79 -12.58
C LYS A 57 -4.32 9.04 -11.61
N SER A 58 -5.11 8.08 -12.09
CA SER A 58 -6.03 7.32 -11.23
C SER A 58 -5.24 6.41 -10.28
N VAL A 59 -5.18 6.80 -9.01
CA VAL A 59 -4.53 6.03 -7.92
C VAL A 59 -5.15 4.64 -7.82
N ASN A 60 -6.48 4.58 -7.74
CA ASN A 60 -7.23 3.33 -7.65
C ASN A 60 -7.03 2.44 -8.87
N GLY A 61 -7.00 3.01 -10.08
CA GLY A 61 -6.75 2.25 -11.31
C GLY A 61 -5.35 1.61 -11.33
N ARG A 62 -4.33 2.35 -10.87
CA ARG A 62 -2.95 1.85 -10.79
C ARG A 62 -2.79 0.79 -9.70
N LEU A 63 -3.41 0.99 -8.53
CA LEU A 63 -3.47 -0.01 -7.46
C LEU A 63 -4.12 -1.30 -7.93
N LEU A 64 -5.28 -1.20 -8.59
CA LEU A 64 -5.99 -2.35 -9.13
C LEU A 64 -5.15 -3.08 -10.17
N LEU A 65 -4.45 -2.35 -11.05
CA LEU A 65 -3.58 -2.96 -12.06
C LEU A 65 -2.44 -3.73 -11.40
N GLY A 66 -1.78 -3.13 -10.41
CA GLY A 66 -0.76 -3.81 -9.62
C GLY A 66 -1.30 -5.10 -8.98
N ASN A 67 -2.48 -5.04 -8.35
CA ASN A 67 -3.08 -6.20 -7.67
C ASN A 67 -3.37 -7.35 -8.66
N ILE A 68 -3.96 -7.02 -9.82
CA ILE A 68 -4.27 -8.00 -10.86
C ILE A 68 -2.97 -8.62 -11.41
N LEU A 69 -1.92 -7.81 -11.62
CA LEU A 69 -0.61 -8.31 -12.06
C LEU A 69 0.04 -9.24 -11.03
N VAL A 70 -0.05 -8.93 -9.74
CA VAL A 70 0.42 -9.83 -8.66
C VAL A 70 -0.31 -11.16 -8.72
N ASN A 71 -1.64 -11.15 -8.84
CA ASN A 71 -2.44 -12.37 -8.92
C ASN A 71 -2.15 -13.17 -10.19
N ALA A 72 -1.73 -12.51 -11.27
CA ALA A 72 -1.28 -13.13 -12.51
C ALA A 72 0.13 -13.74 -12.44
N GLY A 73 0.87 -13.53 -11.33
CA GLY A 73 2.30 -13.89 -11.24
C GLY A 73 3.22 -12.96 -12.03
N ARG A 74 2.71 -11.83 -12.54
CA ARG A 74 3.46 -10.81 -13.31
C ARG A 74 4.12 -9.82 -12.35
N THR A 75 4.96 -10.35 -11.46
CA THR A 75 5.51 -9.62 -10.30
C THR A 75 6.33 -8.40 -10.68
N GLU A 76 7.23 -8.49 -11.66
CA GLU A 76 8.09 -7.37 -12.07
C GLU A 76 7.26 -6.18 -12.60
N GLU A 77 6.19 -6.48 -13.36
CA GLU A 77 5.28 -5.45 -13.86
C GLU A 77 4.50 -4.80 -12.72
N ALA A 78 4.02 -5.59 -11.76
CA ALA A 78 3.34 -5.06 -10.58
C ALA A 78 4.25 -4.13 -9.76
N ILE A 79 5.51 -4.52 -9.52
CA ILE A 79 6.52 -3.69 -8.86
C ILE A 79 6.68 -2.36 -9.60
N SER A 80 6.80 -2.40 -10.94
CA SER A 80 6.92 -1.17 -11.73
C SER A 80 5.71 -0.25 -11.51
N ILE A 81 4.48 -0.80 -11.58
CA ILE A 81 3.26 -0.01 -11.40
C ILE A 81 3.19 0.65 -10.02
N TYR A 82 3.46 -0.10 -8.96
CA TYR A 82 3.42 0.46 -7.60
C TYR A 82 4.56 1.45 -7.34
N ARG A 83 5.78 1.17 -7.84
CA ARG A 83 6.93 2.08 -7.69
C ARG A 83 6.66 3.39 -8.40
N ASP A 84 6.14 3.33 -9.62
CA ASP A 84 5.80 4.53 -10.37
C ASP A 84 4.67 5.29 -9.66
N LEU A 85 3.71 4.59 -9.03
CA LEU A 85 2.64 5.23 -8.26
C LEU A 85 3.20 5.94 -7.03
N ALA A 86 4.09 5.28 -6.29
CA ALA A 86 4.78 5.88 -5.14
C ALA A 86 5.56 7.14 -5.51
N ASN A 87 6.26 7.12 -6.65
CA ASN A 87 7.02 8.25 -7.19
C ASN A 87 6.16 9.44 -7.65
N ASP A 88 4.86 9.23 -7.82
CA ASP A 88 3.92 10.26 -8.27
C ASP A 88 3.07 10.83 -7.13
N PHE A 89 3.14 10.29 -5.91
CA PHE A 89 2.27 10.74 -4.82
C PHE A 89 2.36 12.24 -4.52
N ASP A 90 3.53 12.85 -4.70
CA ASP A 90 3.74 14.30 -4.55
C ASP A 90 3.06 15.15 -5.64
N LYS A 91 2.74 14.55 -6.80
CA LYS A 91 2.13 15.21 -7.98
C LYS A 91 0.64 14.92 -8.13
N LEU A 92 0.09 14.07 -7.28
CA LEU A 92 -1.30 13.62 -7.36
C LEU A 92 -2.16 14.40 -6.36
N THR A 93 -3.30 14.89 -6.82
CA THR A 93 -4.20 15.75 -6.02
C THR A 93 -5.15 14.95 -5.13
N ASP A 94 -5.35 13.66 -5.42
CA ASP A 94 -6.37 12.81 -4.79
C ASP A 94 -5.74 11.56 -4.13
N VAL A 95 -4.56 11.70 -3.52
CA VAL A 95 -3.93 10.61 -2.75
C VAL A 95 -4.39 10.73 -1.31
N ASP A 96 -5.26 9.83 -0.88
CA ASP A 96 -5.50 9.64 0.54
C ASP A 96 -4.36 8.84 1.19
N SER A 97 -4.16 9.03 2.50
CA SER A 97 -3.09 8.36 3.25
C SER A 97 -3.21 6.83 3.20
N ASN A 98 -4.42 6.27 3.07
CA ASN A 98 -4.60 4.82 3.00
C ASN A 98 -4.09 4.25 1.67
N SER A 99 -4.34 4.92 0.55
CA SER A 99 -3.81 4.52 -0.76
C SER A 99 -2.28 4.53 -0.80
N ALA A 100 -1.65 5.52 -0.16
CA ALA A 100 -0.19 5.58 -0.03
C ALA A 100 0.36 4.41 0.81
N VAL A 101 -0.23 4.17 1.98
CA VAL A 101 0.14 3.08 2.89
C VAL A 101 0.02 1.72 2.20
N VAL A 102 -1.09 1.47 1.50
CA VAL A 102 -1.32 0.21 0.77
C VAL A 102 -0.28 0.00 -0.34
N THR A 103 0.08 1.07 -1.07
CA THR A 103 1.09 0.99 -2.13
C THR A 103 2.46 0.63 -1.59
N TYR A 104 2.90 1.29 -0.52
CA TYR A 104 4.17 1.00 0.14
C TYR A 104 4.20 -0.41 0.72
N ASN A 105 3.12 -0.84 1.37
CA ASN A 105 3.00 -2.19 1.91
C ASN A 105 3.09 -3.26 0.80
N ASN A 106 2.41 -3.06 -0.33
CA ASN A 106 2.47 -3.98 -1.47
C ASN A 106 3.87 -4.04 -2.08
N LEU A 107 4.55 -2.90 -2.25
CA LEU A 107 5.95 -2.88 -2.68
C LEU A 107 6.85 -3.68 -1.73
N ALA A 108 6.69 -3.52 -0.43
CA ALA A 108 7.48 -4.25 0.55
C ALA A 108 7.33 -5.77 0.42
N VAL A 109 6.09 -6.26 0.33
CA VAL A 109 5.81 -7.69 0.18
C VAL A 109 6.44 -8.23 -1.10
N LEU A 110 6.36 -7.49 -2.21
CA LEU A 110 6.94 -7.93 -3.49
C LEU A 110 8.48 -7.90 -3.45
N TYR A 111 9.09 -6.85 -2.89
CA TYR A 111 10.54 -6.80 -2.71
C TYR A 111 11.05 -7.91 -1.78
N ALA A 112 10.34 -8.20 -0.70
CA ALA A 112 10.70 -9.30 0.20
C ALA A 112 10.66 -10.67 -0.49
N ARG A 113 9.66 -10.90 -1.37
CA ARG A 113 9.57 -12.11 -2.20
C ARG A 113 10.75 -12.25 -3.17
N GLU A 114 11.27 -11.14 -3.68
CA GLU A 114 12.47 -11.10 -4.53
C GLU A 114 13.80 -11.05 -3.74
N ARG A 115 13.76 -11.24 -2.41
CA ARG A 115 14.91 -11.09 -1.50
C ARG A 115 15.59 -9.71 -1.54
N LYS A 116 14.89 -8.68 -2.02
CA LYS A 116 15.35 -7.28 -2.00
C LYS A 116 15.01 -6.66 -0.63
N TYR A 117 15.64 -7.17 0.42
CA TYR A 117 15.24 -6.86 1.79
C TYR A 117 15.43 -5.39 2.19
N ASP A 118 16.46 -4.71 1.67
CA ASP A 118 16.67 -3.28 1.94
C ASP A 118 15.56 -2.40 1.34
N ASP A 119 15.08 -2.74 0.13
CA ASP A 119 13.99 -2.01 -0.50
C ASP A 119 12.64 -2.32 0.17
N ALA A 120 12.46 -3.56 0.62
CA ALA A 120 11.31 -3.95 1.42
C ALA A 120 11.24 -3.19 2.75
N LEU A 121 12.37 -3.07 3.45
CA LEU A 121 12.49 -2.35 4.72
C LEU A 121 12.10 -0.89 4.55
N LYS A 122 12.71 -0.19 3.57
CA LYS A 122 12.38 1.22 3.27
C LYS A 122 10.90 1.41 2.96
N ALA A 123 10.30 0.50 2.19
CA ALA A 123 8.89 0.57 1.85
C ALA A 123 7.99 0.41 3.11
N LEU A 124 8.30 -0.52 4.02
CA LEU A 124 7.56 -0.66 5.29
C LEU A 124 7.74 0.55 6.21
N GLU A 125 8.95 1.11 6.27
CA GLU A 125 9.21 2.34 7.04
C GLU A 125 8.36 3.50 6.52
N LEU A 126 8.24 3.66 5.20
CA LEU A 126 7.36 4.66 4.59
C LEU A 126 5.88 4.39 4.87
N ALA A 127 5.44 3.13 4.85
CA ALA A 127 4.06 2.76 5.21
C ALA A 127 3.75 3.13 6.68
N ILE A 128 4.65 2.79 7.60
CA ILE A 128 4.53 3.10 9.04
C ILE A 128 4.62 4.61 9.29
N GLN A 129 5.50 5.32 8.58
CA GLN A 129 5.59 6.78 8.69
C GLN A 129 4.29 7.46 8.23
N THR A 130 3.66 6.93 7.18
CA THR A 130 2.40 7.48 6.64
C THR A 130 1.22 7.17 7.56
N HIS A 131 1.17 5.97 8.14
CA HIS A 131 0.13 5.58 9.09
C HIS A 131 0.71 4.72 10.23
N PRO A 132 1.13 5.34 11.35
CA PRO A 132 1.84 4.65 12.42
C PRO A 132 1.10 3.48 13.07
N SER A 133 -0.24 3.48 13.05
CA SER A 133 -1.07 2.40 13.60
C SER A 133 -1.49 1.34 12.56
N TYR A 134 -0.89 1.33 11.36
CA TYR A 134 -1.23 0.34 10.34
C TYR A 134 -0.60 -1.01 10.68
N ALA A 135 -1.37 -1.86 11.36
CA ALA A 135 -0.91 -3.12 11.94
C ALA A 135 -0.22 -4.04 10.91
N THR A 136 -0.76 -4.13 9.69
CA THR A 136 -0.23 -4.99 8.62
C THR A 136 1.20 -4.62 8.23
N ALA A 137 1.59 -3.33 8.26
CA ALA A 137 2.99 -2.97 7.98
C ALA A 137 3.94 -3.37 9.12
N HIS A 138 3.50 -3.33 10.38
CA HIS A 138 4.30 -3.81 11.51
C HIS A 138 4.45 -5.33 11.50
N GLU A 139 3.39 -6.06 11.14
CA GLU A 139 3.41 -7.50 10.91
C GLU A 139 4.42 -7.87 9.82
N ASN A 140 4.27 -7.28 8.63
CA ASN A 140 5.19 -7.51 7.50
C ASN A 140 6.64 -7.12 7.83
N LEU A 141 6.86 -6.15 8.73
CA LEU A 141 8.20 -5.78 9.19
C LEU A 141 8.81 -6.86 10.10
N GLY A 142 7.99 -7.47 10.96
CA GLY A 142 8.38 -8.64 11.74
C GLY A 142 8.78 -9.81 10.85
N ASP A 143 7.97 -10.13 9.84
CA ASP A 143 8.26 -11.21 8.89
C ASP A 143 9.52 -10.93 8.07
N LEU A 144 9.71 -9.68 7.65
CA LEU A 144 10.92 -9.26 6.95
C LEU A 144 12.17 -9.47 7.81
N TYR A 145 12.14 -9.07 9.09
CA TYR A 145 13.27 -9.29 10.00
C TYR A 145 13.55 -10.78 10.22
N ALA A 146 12.52 -11.60 10.35
CA ALA A 146 12.69 -13.04 10.44
C ALA A 146 13.35 -13.63 9.17
N ARG A 147 13.00 -13.13 7.98
CA ARG A 147 13.58 -13.58 6.70
C ARG A 147 15.06 -13.18 6.60
N MET A 148 15.39 -11.96 6.98
CA MET A 148 16.78 -11.47 7.03
C MET A 148 17.61 -12.27 8.04
N ALA A 149 17.04 -12.63 9.19
CA ALA A 149 17.69 -13.46 10.19
C ALA A 149 17.95 -14.89 9.66
N SER A 150 16.98 -15.49 8.96
CA SER A 150 17.13 -16.79 8.31
C SER A 150 18.28 -16.78 7.29
N GLU A 151 18.34 -15.78 6.41
CA GLU A 151 19.42 -15.63 5.43
C GLU A 151 20.80 -15.41 6.10
N ALA A 152 20.84 -14.70 7.22
CA ALA A 152 22.08 -14.53 7.98
C ALA A 152 22.56 -15.85 8.60
N TYR A 153 21.65 -16.68 9.14
CA TYR A 153 22.01 -18.00 9.66
C TYR A 153 22.44 -18.96 8.56
N ASP A 154 21.78 -18.96 7.40
CA ASP A 154 22.18 -19.75 6.23
C ASP A 154 23.60 -19.40 5.79
N ARG A 155 23.91 -18.10 5.69
CA ARG A 155 25.26 -17.63 5.37
C ARG A 155 26.27 -18.06 6.42
N ALA A 156 25.95 -17.92 7.71
CA ALA A 156 26.84 -18.35 8.78
C ALA A 156 27.16 -19.86 8.72
N LEU A 157 26.17 -20.71 8.44
CA LEU A 157 26.36 -22.15 8.27
C LEU A 157 27.20 -22.49 7.02
N SER A 158 27.04 -21.72 5.94
CA SER A 158 27.83 -21.91 4.71
C SER A 158 29.33 -21.62 4.89
N VAL A 159 29.69 -20.71 5.80
CA VAL A 159 31.09 -20.31 6.05
C VAL A 159 31.70 -21.05 7.24
N GLY A 160 30.94 -21.20 8.32
CA GLY A 160 31.43 -21.71 9.62
C GLY A 160 31.29 -23.22 9.81
N GLY A 161 30.68 -23.93 8.86
CA GLY A 161 30.38 -25.35 8.99
C GLY A 161 29.26 -25.64 9.99
N GLU A 162 29.16 -26.91 10.41
CA GLU A 162 28.08 -27.41 11.26
C GLU A 162 28.02 -26.66 12.60
N ASN A 163 26.89 -26.01 12.88
CA ASN A 163 26.62 -25.36 14.15
C ASN A 163 25.19 -25.64 14.58
N LYS A 164 25.03 -26.64 15.45
CA LYS A 164 23.74 -27.10 15.99
C LYS A 164 22.88 -25.98 16.56
N THR A 165 23.48 -24.94 17.14
CA THR A 165 22.71 -23.81 17.67
C THR A 165 22.06 -23.00 16.54
N MET A 166 22.77 -22.79 15.43
CA MET A 166 22.25 -22.04 14.28
C MET A 166 21.22 -22.86 13.52
N GLU A 167 21.40 -24.18 13.40
CA GLU A 167 20.40 -25.09 12.82
C GLU A 167 19.08 -25.05 13.62
N ILE A 168 19.13 -25.06 14.95
CA ILE A 168 17.94 -24.95 15.80
C ILE A 168 17.24 -23.60 15.59
N LYS A 169 18.01 -22.51 15.53
CA LYS A 169 17.46 -21.16 15.31
C LYS A 169 16.85 -21.01 13.92
N LEU A 170 17.48 -21.55 12.89
CA LEU A 170 16.97 -21.56 11.52
C LEU A 170 15.67 -22.33 11.44
N LYS A 171 15.63 -23.54 12.02
CA LYS A 171 14.40 -24.35 12.08
C LYS A 171 13.24 -23.62 12.75
N PHE A 172 13.51 -22.91 13.85
CA PHE A 172 12.47 -22.11 14.50
C PHE A 172 11.92 -21.01 13.58
N LEU A 173 12.78 -20.33 12.81
CA LEU A 173 12.34 -19.33 11.85
C LEU A 173 11.54 -19.96 10.70
N GLU A 174 11.94 -21.14 10.21
CA GLU A 174 11.16 -21.89 9.22
C GLU A 174 9.75 -22.24 9.73
N ASP A 175 9.65 -22.67 11.00
CA ASP A 175 8.37 -22.98 11.65
C ASP A 175 7.46 -21.73 11.76
N VAL A 176 8.04 -20.54 11.99
CA VAL A 176 7.29 -19.27 12.01
C VAL A 176 6.64 -19.01 10.64
N PHE A 177 7.37 -19.20 9.54
CA PHE A 177 6.83 -19.00 8.18
C PHE A 177 5.85 -20.09 7.75
N ALA A 178 5.94 -21.31 8.30
CA ALA A 178 5.00 -22.38 7.98
C ALA A 178 3.54 -22.03 8.39
N VAL A 179 3.38 -21.18 9.41
CA VAL A 179 2.08 -20.67 9.87
C VAL A 179 1.39 -19.78 8.82
N GLU A 180 2.15 -19.12 7.93
CA GLU A 180 1.62 -18.22 6.87
C GLU A 180 0.92 -18.95 5.70
N SER A 181 0.98 -20.28 5.63
CA SER A 181 0.44 -21.07 4.51
C SER A 181 -1.08 -20.95 4.30
N GLY A 182 -1.77 -20.20 5.18
CA GLY A 182 -3.17 -19.81 5.09
C GLY A 182 -3.41 -18.42 4.48
N GLY A 183 -2.77 -18.09 3.36
CA GLY A 183 -3.18 -17.00 2.47
C GLY A 183 -2.68 -15.59 2.84
N THR A 184 -1.68 -15.11 2.11
CA THR A 184 -1.31 -13.68 2.09
C THR A 184 -2.48 -12.86 1.55
N ALA A 185 -3.28 -12.30 2.46
CA ALA A 185 -4.28 -11.29 2.13
C ALA A 185 -3.53 -9.99 1.77
N ILE A 186 -3.22 -9.84 0.48
CA ILE A 186 -3.06 -8.51 -0.14
C ILE A 186 -4.27 -7.68 0.32
N ALA A 187 -3.98 -6.58 1.03
CA ALA A 187 -4.98 -5.75 1.69
C ALA A 187 -6.15 -5.47 0.73
N GLN A 188 -7.29 -6.10 1.01
CA GLN A 188 -8.52 -5.87 0.26
C GLN A 188 -8.85 -4.39 0.39
N THR A 189 -8.93 -3.70 -0.73
CA THR A 189 -9.40 -2.31 -0.79
C THR A 189 -10.73 -2.21 -0.05
N PRO A 190 -10.91 -1.27 0.91
CA PRO A 190 -12.22 -1.03 1.50
C PRO A 190 -13.20 -0.67 0.38
N LYS A 191 -14.29 -1.44 0.29
CA LYS A 191 -15.39 -1.30 -0.67
C LYS A 191 -15.89 0.14 -0.68
N ALA A 192 -15.98 0.72 -1.88
CA ALA A 192 -16.41 2.09 -2.09
C ALA A 192 -17.79 2.40 -1.48
N VAL A 193 -17.80 3.55 -0.81
CA VAL A 193 -18.88 4.41 -0.32
C VAL A 193 -20.27 4.17 -0.96
N THR A 194 -21.25 3.80 -0.14
CA THR A 194 -22.63 4.25 -0.33
C THR A 194 -22.90 5.41 0.61
N ALA A 195 -23.08 6.60 0.03
CA ALA A 195 -23.65 7.74 0.71
C ALA A 195 -25.11 7.45 1.06
N THR A 196 -25.45 7.51 2.34
CA THR A 196 -26.83 7.76 2.77
C THR A 196 -26.83 8.85 3.84
N THR A 197 -27.60 9.88 3.50
CA THR A 197 -28.02 11.05 4.25
C THR A 197 -28.41 10.83 5.70
N SER A 198 -27.98 11.77 6.55
CA SER A 198 -28.76 12.46 7.59
C SER A 198 -29.84 11.67 8.34
N SER A 199 -29.62 11.44 9.64
CA SER A 199 -30.63 11.76 10.64
C SER A 199 -29.99 11.96 12.00
N ALA A 200 -30.10 13.18 12.51
CA ALA A 200 -29.79 13.53 13.88
C ALA A 200 -30.93 13.06 14.80
N VAL A 201 -30.60 12.40 15.92
CA VAL A 201 -31.39 12.45 17.15
C VAL A 201 -30.44 12.48 18.35
N ALA A 202 -30.59 13.52 19.16
CA ALA A 202 -29.94 13.71 20.44
C ALA A 202 -30.68 12.97 21.56
N ALA A 203 -29.95 12.41 22.55
CA ALA A 203 -30.25 12.52 23.99
C ALA A 203 -29.27 11.69 24.87
N THR A 204 -28.37 12.40 25.56
CA THR A 204 -28.23 12.50 27.03
C THR A 204 -28.10 11.25 27.95
N THR A 205 -27.02 11.31 28.76
CA THR A 205 -26.70 10.64 30.07
C THR A 205 -26.38 9.13 30.06
N ALA A 206 -25.41 8.57 30.79
CA ALA A 206 -24.80 8.98 32.06
C ALA A 206 -23.36 8.42 32.25
N SER A 207 -22.65 9.09 33.16
CA SER A 207 -21.39 8.74 33.85
C SER A 207 -21.26 7.27 34.28
N THR A 208 -20.06 6.69 34.14
CA THR A 208 -19.39 5.98 35.25
C THR A 208 -17.87 5.93 35.02
N SER A 209 -17.16 6.23 36.10
CA SER A 209 -15.73 6.27 36.36
C SER A 209 -14.98 4.96 36.04
N ALA A 210 -13.75 5.07 35.53
CA ALA A 210 -12.68 4.09 35.78
C ALA A 210 -11.31 4.79 35.76
N SER A 211 -10.61 4.62 36.87
CA SER A 211 -9.32 5.19 37.25
C SER A 211 -8.15 4.35 36.75
N ASN A 212 -6.98 4.99 36.65
CA ASN A 212 -5.60 4.46 36.62
C ASN A 212 -5.07 3.92 35.28
N LEU A 213 -4.00 4.53 34.74
CA LEU A 213 -2.59 4.33 35.12
C LEU A 213 -1.73 5.12 34.14
N GLU A 214 -1.17 6.25 34.58
CA GLU A 214 -0.07 6.90 33.87
C GLU A 214 1.20 6.09 34.11
N THR A 215 1.72 5.44 33.07
CA THR A 215 3.13 5.06 33.00
C THR A 215 3.76 5.87 31.87
N SER A 216 4.52 6.87 32.29
CA SER A 216 5.53 7.56 31.51
C SER A 216 6.50 6.55 30.89
N SER A 217 6.62 6.55 29.57
CA SER A 217 7.81 6.05 28.87
C SER A 217 7.98 6.82 27.57
N SER A 218 8.53 8.03 27.68
CA SER A 218 9.06 8.78 26.55
C SER A 218 10.46 8.23 26.22
N ALA A 219 10.55 7.22 25.35
CA ALA A 219 11.80 6.87 24.71
C ALA A 219 12.10 7.90 23.59
N PRO A 220 13.31 8.52 23.53
CA PRO A 220 13.62 9.49 22.49
C PRO A 220 13.89 8.79 21.15
N LYS A 221 13.31 9.34 20.07
CA LYS A 221 13.47 8.91 18.65
C LYS A 221 14.92 8.74 18.17
N HIS A 222 15.92 9.25 18.90
CA HIS A 222 17.33 9.13 18.51
C HIS A 222 17.96 7.75 18.75
N ALA A 223 17.36 6.90 19.57
CA ALA A 223 17.94 5.60 19.89
C ALA A 223 17.73 4.55 18.77
N SER A 224 16.61 4.62 18.05
CA SER A 224 16.30 3.70 16.93
C SER A 224 17.23 3.92 15.74
N ASP A 225 17.51 5.18 15.42
CA ASP A 225 18.29 5.55 14.23
C ASP A 225 19.78 5.16 14.40
N GLN A 226 20.30 5.26 15.63
CA GLN A 226 21.66 4.81 15.94
C GLN A 226 21.79 3.29 15.91
N LEU A 227 20.75 2.56 16.31
CA LEU A 227 20.73 1.10 16.27
C LEU A 227 20.70 0.59 14.81
N LEU A 228 19.84 1.17 13.97
CA LEU A 228 19.73 0.81 12.55
C LEU A 228 21.02 1.09 11.78
N LYS A 229 21.68 2.22 12.06
CA LYS A 229 22.97 2.55 11.48
C LYS A 229 24.06 1.58 11.92
N ALA A 230 24.12 1.23 13.21
CA ALA A 230 25.10 0.28 13.73
C ALA A 230 24.95 -1.13 13.12
N VAL A 231 23.71 -1.57 12.88
CA VAL A 231 23.42 -2.85 12.21
C VAL A 231 23.86 -2.83 10.74
N HIS A 232 23.59 -1.73 10.01
CA HIS A 232 24.03 -1.57 8.62
C HIS A 232 25.55 -1.47 8.47
N ASP A 233 26.21 -0.74 9.36
CA ASP A 233 27.67 -0.59 9.33
C ASP A 233 28.38 -1.92 9.64
N TRP A 234 27.81 -2.75 10.52
CA TRP A 234 28.32 -4.09 10.81
C TRP A 234 28.11 -5.07 9.64
N ALA A 235 26.99 -4.98 8.93
CA ALA A 235 26.67 -5.89 7.82
C ALA A 235 27.53 -5.65 6.56
N ASN A 236 28.19 -4.50 6.44
CA ASN A 236 28.99 -4.09 5.28
C ASN A 236 30.51 -4.08 5.54
N ALA A 237 30.97 -4.56 6.70
CA ALA A 237 32.38 -4.67 7.09
C ALA A 237 32.87 -6.13 7.00
#